data_AF-A0A0D7W9A7-F1
#
_entry.id   AF-A0A0D7W9A7-F1
#
_cell.length_a   1.000
_cell.length_b   1.000
_cell.length_c   1.000
_cell.angle_alpha   90.00
_cell.angle_beta   90.00
_cell.angle_gamma   90.00
#
_symmetry.space_group_name_H-M   'P 1'
#
loop_
_entity.id
_entity.type
_entity.pdbx_description
1 polymer ?
#
loop_
_entity_poly.entity_id
_entity_poly.type
_entity_poly.pdbx_seq_one_letter_code
_entity_poly.pdbx_strand_id
1 'polypeptide(L)'
;MLQRIQTIYLLCAALVSAGLIFVFNLWVTQNDIVIFAKDEVLYLGLFLGSALLSIISIFMYKNRKSQFMLGRLNIILNFILLGFFVYQSLNLSGETAVSEKGIGMLLPVISIVFLALANKAIKKDEDLVKSVDRLR
;
A
#
# COMPACT_ATOMS: atom_id res chain seq x y z
N MET A 1 -20.87 -4.75 -8.50
CA MET A 1 -21.09 -5.20 -7.10
C MET A 1 -19.98 -4.63 -6.23
N LEU A 2 -20.23 -3.53 -5.54
CA LEU A 2 -19.31 -2.91 -4.57
C LEU A 2 -19.27 -3.66 -3.22
N GLN A 3 -20.14 -4.65 -3.04
CA GLN A 3 -20.29 -5.43 -1.81
C GLN A 3 -19.54 -6.77 -1.86
N ARG A 4 -18.26 -6.73 -2.27
CA ARG A 4 -17.36 -7.89 -2.19
C ARG A 4 -16.23 -7.58 -1.23
N ILE A 5 -15.77 -8.59 -0.50
CA ILE A 5 -14.74 -8.40 0.54
C ILE A 5 -13.41 -7.86 -0.03
N GLN A 6 -13.11 -8.15 -1.31
CA GLN A 6 -11.96 -7.57 -2.02
C GLN A 6 -11.99 -6.04 -2.03
N THR A 7 -13.17 -5.43 -2.16
CA THR A 7 -13.32 -3.96 -2.24
C THR A 7 -13.04 -3.31 -0.90
N ILE A 8 -13.41 -3.97 0.20
CA ILE A 8 -13.09 -3.51 1.56
C ILE A 8 -11.59 -3.49 1.77
N TYR A 9 -10.88 -4.57 1.40
CA TYR A 9 -9.42 -4.63 1.52
C TYR A 9 -8.71 -3.57 0.65
N LEU A 10 -9.16 -3.37 -0.60
CA LEU A 10 -8.62 -2.32 -1.46
C LEU A 10 -8.87 -0.92 -0.91
N LEU A 11 -10.05 -0.69 -0.31
CA LEU A 11 -10.38 0.58 0.31
C LEU A 11 -9.52 0.83 1.56
N CYS A 12 -9.31 -0.18 2.40
CA CYS A 12 -8.37 -0.09 3.52
C CYS A 12 -6.95 0.25 3.03
N ALA A 13 -6.45 -0.43 2.00
CA ALA A 13 -5.15 -0.12 1.42
C ALA A 13 -5.07 1.33 0.89
N ALA A 14 -6.14 1.81 0.24
CA ALA A 14 -6.21 3.20 -0.22
C ALA A 14 -6.21 4.20 0.95
N LEU A 15 -6.96 3.92 2.02
CA LEU A 15 -6.99 4.77 3.22
C LEU A 15 -5.65 4.78 3.96
N VAL A 16 -4.95 3.67 4.03
CA VAL A 16 -3.59 3.61 4.60
C VAL A 16 -2.65 4.46 3.76
N SER A 17 -2.64 4.26 2.43
CA SER A 17 -1.71 4.95 1.54
C SER A 17 -2.04 6.42 1.24
N ALA A 18 -3.27 6.90 1.46
CA ALA A 18 -3.65 8.30 1.23
C ALA A 18 -4.15 9.05 2.46
N GLY A 19 -4.63 8.38 3.50
CA GLY A 19 -5.12 9.01 4.72
C GLY A 19 -4.06 9.03 5.82
N LEU A 20 -3.55 7.85 6.17
CA LEU A 20 -2.66 7.69 7.32
C LEU A 20 -1.30 8.36 7.15
N ILE A 21 -0.88 8.62 5.91
CA ILE A 21 0.36 9.32 5.58
C ILE A 21 0.41 10.78 6.10
N PHE A 22 -0.75 11.36 6.40
CA PHE A 22 -0.87 12.71 6.98
C PHE A 22 -0.93 12.69 8.52
N VAL A 23 -1.15 11.53 9.12
CA VAL A 23 -1.32 11.35 10.56
C VAL A 23 -0.03 10.85 11.19
N PHE A 24 0.64 9.90 10.54
CA PHE A 24 1.88 9.29 11.06
C PHE A 24 3.10 9.88 10.36
N ASN A 25 4.04 10.38 11.16
CA ASN A 25 5.33 10.83 10.67
C ASN A 25 6.20 9.65 10.23
N LEU A 26 7.06 9.89 9.25
CA LEU A 26 8.02 8.91 8.75
C LEU A 26 9.25 8.85 9.67
N TRP A 27 9.83 9.99 10.03
CA TRP A 27 10.92 10.09 11.00
C TRP A 27 10.96 11.46 11.66
N VAL A 28 11.75 11.57 12.72
CA VAL A 28 12.10 12.84 13.36
C VAL A 28 13.59 13.09 13.17
N THR A 29 13.93 14.29 12.71
CA THR A 29 15.31 14.73 12.50
C THR A 29 15.95 15.13 13.83
N GLN A 30 17.28 15.20 13.92
CA GLN A 30 18.00 15.62 15.14
C GLN A 30 17.61 17.00 15.68
N ASN A 31 17.06 17.88 14.82
CA ASN A 31 16.58 19.21 15.21
C ASN A 31 15.10 19.20 15.66
N ASP A 32 14.58 18.04 16.07
CA ASP A 32 13.16 17.81 16.41
C ASP A 32 12.16 18.15 15.29
N ILE A 33 12.63 18.14 14.05
CA ILE A 33 11.78 18.38 12.87
C ILE A 33 11.11 17.06 12.49
N VAL A 34 9.78 17.04 12.61
CA VAL A 34 8.92 15.91 12.23
C VAL A 34 8.72 15.91 10.72
N ILE A 35 9.12 14.81 10.06
CA ILE A 35 8.98 14.64 8.61
C ILE A 35 7.84 13.66 8.32
N PHE A 36 6.88 14.09 7.51
CA PHE A 36 5.78 13.29 6.99
C PHE A 36 6.03 12.91 5.53
N ALA A 37 5.20 11.98 5.02
CA ALA A 37 5.28 11.60 3.61
C ALA A 37 5.04 12.77 2.65
N LYS A 38 4.23 13.76 3.06
CA LYS A 38 3.92 14.95 2.25
C LYS A 38 5.11 15.90 2.04
N ASP A 39 6.08 15.86 2.95
CA ASP A 39 7.21 16.79 2.94
C ASP A 39 8.27 16.38 1.91
N GLU A 40 8.18 15.13 1.43
CA GLU A 40 9.10 14.54 0.47
C GLU A 40 8.35 14.07 -0.77
N VAL A 41 8.61 14.72 -1.91
CA VAL A 41 7.88 14.48 -3.18
C VAL A 41 7.94 13.02 -3.62
N LEU A 42 9.07 12.35 -3.40
CA LEU A 42 9.24 10.93 -3.74
C LEU A 42 8.31 10.04 -2.91
N TYR A 43 8.30 10.20 -1.58
CA TYR A 43 7.46 9.38 -0.71
C TYR A 43 5.98 9.69 -0.92
N LEU A 44 5.61 10.98 -1.04
CA LEU A 44 4.25 11.39 -1.37
C LEU A 44 3.76 10.76 -2.67
N GLY A 45 4.58 10.84 -3.73
CA GLY A 45 4.25 10.28 -5.04
C GLY A 45 4.04 8.77 -5.02
N LEU A 46 4.91 8.03 -4.30
CA LEU A 46 4.77 6.58 -4.15
C LEU A 46 3.51 6.20 -3.37
N PHE A 47 3.23 6.86 -2.24
CA PHE A 47 2.03 6.59 -1.45
C PHE A 47 0.74 6.93 -2.21
N LEU A 48 0.67 8.11 -2.85
CA LEU A 48 -0.47 8.47 -3.68
C LEU A 48 -0.62 7.55 -4.89
N GLY A 49 0.48 7.15 -5.51
CA GLY A 49 0.48 6.13 -6.57
C GLY A 49 -0.11 4.80 -6.10
N SER A 50 0.26 4.36 -4.90
CA SER A 50 -0.33 3.16 -4.27
C SER A 50 -1.84 3.31 -4.03
N ALA A 51 -2.27 4.47 -3.51
CA ALA A 51 -3.68 4.75 -3.27
C ALA A 51 -4.48 4.77 -4.58
N LEU A 52 -3.96 5.43 -5.62
CA LEU A 52 -4.57 5.47 -6.95
C LEU A 52 -4.70 4.08 -7.55
N LEU A 53 -3.66 3.24 -7.48
CA LEU A 53 -3.73 1.86 -7.94
C LEU A 53 -4.83 1.06 -7.21
N SER A 54 -4.96 1.23 -5.89
CA SER A 54 -6.04 0.62 -5.11
C SER A 54 -7.42 1.08 -5.56
N ILE A 55 -7.61 2.40 -5.73
CA ILE A 55 -8.88 3.00 -6.17
C ILE A 55 -9.25 2.53 -7.58
N ILE A 56 -8.31 2.58 -8.53
CA ILE A 56 -8.52 2.07 -9.90
C ILE A 56 -8.92 0.59 -9.85
N SER A 57 -8.24 -0.20 -9.02
CA SER A 57 -8.55 -1.62 -8.85
C SER A 57 -9.98 -1.86 -8.32
N ILE A 58 -10.54 -0.97 -7.51
CA ILE A 58 -11.94 -1.07 -7.06
C ILE A 58 -12.90 -0.94 -8.26
N PHE A 59 -12.66 0.02 -9.15
CA PHE A 59 -13.51 0.24 -10.33
C PHE A 59 -13.34 -0.82 -11.42
N MET A 60 -12.22 -1.55 -11.43
CA MET A 60 -11.96 -2.66 -12.36
C MET A 60 -12.66 -3.98 -12.00
N TYR A 61 -13.71 -3.96 -11.19
CA TYR A 61 -14.44 -5.15 -10.74
C TYR A 61 -15.00 -6.05 -11.87
N LYS A 62 -15.16 -5.51 -13.09
CA LYS A 62 -15.60 -6.27 -14.26
C LYS A 62 -14.50 -7.18 -14.83
N ASN A 63 -13.23 -6.81 -14.65
CA ASN A 63 -12.08 -7.53 -15.20
C ASN A 63 -11.15 -7.99 -14.07
N ARG A 64 -11.48 -9.14 -13.47
CA ARG A 64 -10.79 -9.70 -12.30
C ARG A 64 -9.31 -10.00 -12.57
N LYS A 65 -8.96 -10.41 -13.80
CA LYS A 65 -7.57 -10.66 -14.18
C LYS A 65 -6.74 -9.38 -14.09
N SER A 66 -7.24 -8.28 -14.67
CA SER A 66 -6.58 -6.98 -14.57
C SER A 66 -6.57 -6.46 -13.14
N GLN A 67 -7.67 -6.65 -12.39
CA GLN A 67 -7.76 -6.28 -10.98
C GLN A 67 -6.66 -6.99 -10.14
N PHE A 68 -6.46 -8.29 -10.38
CA PHE A 68 -5.42 -9.08 -9.73
C PHE A 68 -4.01 -8.61 -10.12
N MET A 69 -3.79 -8.30 -11.40
CA MET A 69 -2.50 -7.79 -11.88
C MET A 69 -2.17 -6.42 -11.26
N LEU A 70 -3.12 -5.49 -11.22
CA LEU A 70 -2.93 -4.19 -10.58
C LEU A 70 -2.66 -4.32 -9.08
N GLY A 71 -3.37 -5.20 -8.38
CA GLY A 71 -3.10 -5.45 -6.97
C GLY A 71 -1.68 -6.00 -6.75
N ARG A 72 -1.18 -6.86 -7.62
CA ARG A 72 0.23 -7.34 -7.56
C ARG A 72 1.24 -6.23 -7.82
N LEU A 73 1.00 -5.38 -8.83
CA LEU A 73 1.83 -4.22 -9.10
C LEU A 73 1.87 -3.27 -7.90
N ASN A 74 0.73 -3.08 -7.23
CA ASN A 74 0.65 -2.25 -6.03
C ASN A 74 1.42 -2.85 -4.83
N ILE A 75 1.40 -4.18 -4.67
CA ILE A 75 2.23 -4.87 -3.68
C ILE A 75 3.72 -4.63 -3.96
N ILE A 76 4.16 -4.77 -5.23
CA ILE A 76 5.55 -4.51 -5.63
C ILE A 76 5.94 -3.06 -5.33
N LEU A 77 5.08 -2.10 -5.64
CA LEU A 77 5.29 -0.70 -5.33
C LEU A 77 5.49 -0.48 -3.82
N ASN A 78 4.66 -1.10 -2.97
CA ASN A 78 4.84 -0.99 -1.52
C ASN A 78 6.12 -1.68 -1.02
N PHE A 79 6.58 -2.75 -1.66
CA PHE A 79 7.89 -3.33 -1.36
C PHE A 79 9.05 -2.40 -1.76
N ILE A 80 8.94 -1.69 -2.89
CA ILE A 80 9.92 -0.67 -3.29
C ILE A 80 9.96 0.45 -2.25
N LEU A 81 8.78 0.92 -1.81
CA LEU A 81 8.63 1.94 -0.77
C LEU A 81 9.27 1.49 0.55
N LEU A 82 9.02 0.24 0.97
CA LEU A 82 9.67 -0.38 2.12
C LEU A 82 11.20 -0.46 1.94
N GLY A 83 11.68 -0.80 0.76
CA GLY A 83 13.11 -0.80 0.42
C GLY A 83 13.75 0.58 0.59
N PHE A 84 13.07 1.65 0.14
CA PHE A 84 13.53 3.02 0.39
C PHE A 84 13.56 3.36 1.87
N PHE A 85 12.56 2.94 2.66
CA PHE A 85 12.58 3.17 4.12
C PHE A 85 13.68 2.39 4.83
N VAL A 86 13.97 1.16 4.42
CA VAL A 86 15.11 0.40 4.96
C VAL A 86 16.41 1.12 4.61
N TYR A 87 16.59 1.54 3.36
CA TYR A 87 17.76 2.31 2.94
C TYR A 87 17.90 3.61 3.76
N GLN A 88 16.82 4.38 3.87
CA GLN A 88 16.82 5.61 4.65
C GLN A 88 17.14 5.34 6.12
N SER A 89 16.57 4.29 6.70
CA SER A 89 16.83 3.89 8.09
C SER A 89 18.28 3.44 8.32
N LEU A 90 19.00 2.97 7.31
CA LEU A 90 20.41 2.58 7.42
C LEU A 90 21.33 3.79 7.25
N ASN A 91 20.94 4.78 6.45
CA ASN A 91 21.71 6.00 6.21
C ASN A 91 21.44 7.13 7.21
N LEU A 92 20.35 7.02 7.98
CA LEU A 92 20.18 7.80 9.21
C LEU A 92 21.19 7.25 10.23
N SER A 93 22.46 7.66 10.08
CA SER A 93 23.62 7.19 10.84
C SER A 93 23.38 7.27 12.34
N GLY A 94 23.78 6.20 13.05
CA GLY A 94 23.84 6.13 14.50
C GLY A 94 24.96 6.97 15.09
N GLU A 95 24.79 8.29 15.10
CA GLU A 95 25.56 9.22 15.94
C GLU A 95 24.65 9.72 17.05
N THR A 96 24.67 9.02 18.19
CA THR A 96 24.40 9.46 19.60
C THR A 96 23.26 10.46 19.93
N ALA A 97 22.44 10.88 18.97
CA ALA A 97 21.34 11.83 19.07
C ALA A 97 20.20 11.31 18.18
N VAL A 98 19.52 10.30 18.73
CA VAL A 98 18.12 9.89 18.54
C VAL A 98 17.38 10.53 17.34
N SER A 99 17.67 10.08 16.10
CA SER A 99 16.68 10.23 15.03
C SER A 99 15.62 9.15 15.24
N GLU A 100 14.49 9.55 15.82
CA GLU A 100 13.40 8.61 16.13
C GLU A 100 12.74 8.13 14.84
N LYS A 101 12.69 6.81 14.66
CA LYS A 101 11.96 6.19 13.55
C LYS A 101 10.47 6.38 13.79
N GLY A 102 9.80 7.07 12.87
CA GLY A 102 8.36 7.26 12.93
C GLY A 102 7.60 6.01 12.54
N ILE A 103 6.42 5.82 13.13
CA ILE A 103 5.54 4.67 12.85
C ILE A 103 5.07 4.68 11.38
N GLY A 104 5.10 5.83 10.71
CA GLY A 104 4.76 5.98 9.30
C GLY A 104 5.58 5.09 8.35
N MET A 105 6.81 4.71 8.73
CA MET A 105 7.63 3.76 7.95
C MET A 105 7.01 2.35 7.83
N LEU A 106 6.09 2.00 8.72
CA LEU A 106 5.40 0.70 8.71
C LEU A 106 4.11 0.70 7.88
N LEU A 107 3.63 1.86 7.43
CA LEU A 107 2.41 1.95 6.61
C LEU A 107 2.45 1.07 5.34
N PRO A 108 3.56 0.96 4.59
CA PRO A 108 3.64 0.07 3.43
C PRO A 108 3.42 -1.40 3.79
N VAL A 109 3.86 -1.84 4.98
CA VAL A 109 3.63 -3.22 5.47
C VAL A 109 2.14 -3.46 5.65
N ILE A 110 1.44 -2.52 6.30
CA ILE A 110 -0.01 -2.58 6.50
C ILE A 110 -0.73 -2.62 5.14
N SER A 111 -0.33 -1.77 4.20
CA SER A 111 -0.86 -1.77 2.83
C SER A 111 -0.62 -3.10 2.11
N ILE A 112 0.56 -3.71 2.23
CA ILE A 112 0.87 -5.02 1.63
C ILE A 112 -0.07 -6.10 2.16
N VAL A 113 -0.34 -6.13 3.47
CA VAL A 113 -1.26 -7.11 4.07
C VAL A 113 -2.65 -6.98 3.45
N PHE A 114 -3.22 -5.77 3.39
CA PHE A 114 -4.53 -5.55 2.79
C PHE A 114 -4.56 -5.88 1.30
N LEU A 115 -3.54 -5.49 0.54
CA LEU A 115 -3.44 -5.80 -0.89
C LEU A 115 -3.32 -7.31 -1.14
N ALA A 116 -2.58 -8.04 -0.30
CA ALA A 116 -2.46 -9.49 -0.40
C ALA A 116 -3.82 -10.19 -0.13
N LEU A 117 -4.55 -9.73 0.89
CA LEU A 117 -5.91 -10.21 1.18
C LEU A 117 -6.88 -9.90 0.02
N ALA A 118 -6.81 -8.68 -0.55
CA ALA A 118 -7.58 -8.30 -1.73
C ALA A 118 -7.29 -9.24 -2.90
N ASN A 119 -6.03 -9.45 -3.25
CA ASN A 119 -5.62 -10.33 -4.34
C ASN A 119 -6.06 -11.79 -4.14
N LYS A 120 -5.98 -12.28 -2.90
CA LYS A 120 -6.48 -13.63 -2.57
C LYS A 120 -7.99 -13.74 -2.81
N ALA A 121 -8.76 -12.73 -2.41
CA ALA A 121 -10.21 -12.68 -2.65
C ALA A 121 -10.54 -12.57 -4.15
N ILE A 122 -9.84 -11.72 -4.91
CA ILE A 122 -10.02 -11.57 -6.36
C ILE A 122 -9.75 -12.88 -7.10
N LYS A 123 -8.67 -13.58 -6.72
CA LYS A 123 -8.32 -14.87 -7.34
C LYS A 123 -9.39 -15.92 -7.06
N LYS A 124 -9.86 -16.03 -5.81
CA LYS A 124 -10.96 -16.94 -5.45
C LYS A 124 -12.22 -16.66 -6.29
N ASP A 125 -12.56 -15.40 -6.46
CA ASP A 125 -13.72 -14.99 -7.25
C ASP A 125 -13.58 -15.34 -8.75
N GLU A 126 -12.38 -15.19 -9.32
CA GLU A 126 -12.07 -15.59 -10.69
C GLU A 126 -12.16 -17.12 -10.88
N ASP A 127 -11.63 -17.89 -9.93
CA ASP A 127 -11.63 -19.35 -9.99
C ASP A 127 -13.07 -19.91 -9.86
N LEU A 128 -13.91 -19.28 -9.03
CA LEU A 128 -15.33 -19.63 -8.93
C LEU A 128 -16.07 -19.43 -10.25
N VAL A 129 -15.88 -18.28 -10.91
CA VAL A 129 -16.52 -18.01 -12.22
C VAL A 129 -16.10 -19.05 -13.25
N LYS A 130 -14.80 -19.36 -13.34
CA LYS A 130 -14.29 -20.39 -14.27
C LYS A 130 -14.82 -21.78 -13.98
N SER A 131 -14.99 -22.14 -12.71
CA SER A 131 -15.51 -23.46 -12.35
C SER A 131 -16.97 -23.66 -12.80
N VAL A 132 -17.80 -22.60 -12.73
CA VAL A 132 -19.18 -22.63 -13.22
C VAL A 132 -19.22 -22.74 -14.73
N ASP A 133 -18.38 -22.00 -15.45
CA ASP A 133 -18.33 -22.05 -16.92
C ASP A 133 -17.86 -23.41 -17.45
N ARG A 134 -17.09 -24.19 -16.68
CA ARG A 134 -16.64 -25.55 -17.06
C ARG A 134 -17.73 -26.63 -16.93
N LEU A 135 -18.78 -26.36 -16.17
CA LEU A 135 -19.89 -27.30 -15.93
C LEU A 135 -21.06 -27.09 -16.91
N ARG A 136 -20.99 -26.04 -17.72
CA ARG A 136 -21.97 -25.69 -18.75
C ARG A 136 -21.48 -26.18 -20.10
#